data_AF-V9I6V6-F1
#
_entry.id   AF-V9I6V6-F1
#
_cell.length_a   1.000
_cell.length_b   1.000
_cell.length_c   1.000
_cell.angle_alpha   90.00
_cell.angle_beta   90.00
_cell.angle_gamma   90.00
#
_symmetry.space_group_name_H-M   'P 1'
#
loop_
_entity.id
_entity.type
_entity.pdbx_description
1 polymer ?
#
loop_
_entity_poly.entity_id
_entity_poly.type
_entity_poly.pdbx_seq_one_letter_code
_entity_poly.pdbx_strand_id
1 'polypeptide(L)'
;MPSDSMDDIELKNIQLQFPPLRCLSRDDSSVREERVETDKGSILVAVQGNRAKPAILTYHDLGLNYISSFQAFFNYIDMRVLLENFCVYHVNAPGQEEGAPTLPEE
;
A
#
# COMPACT_ATOMS: atom_id res chain seq x y z
N MET A 1 5.22 -18.32 53.91
CA MET A 1 4.35 -17.79 52.84
C MET A 1 5.12 -17.96 51.54
N PRO A 2 4.69 -18.81 50.60
CA PRO A 2 5.35 -18.93 49.31
C PRO A 2 5.04 -17.68 48.49
N SER A 3 6.07 -17.09 47.87
CA SER A 3 5.93 -15.96 46.96
C SER A 3 5.20 -16.42 45.71
N ASP A 4 4.04 -15.83 45.43
CA ASP A 4 3.37 -15.95 44.13
C ASP A 4 4.34 -15.42 43.06
N SER A 5 4.93 -16.35 42.32
CA SER A 5 5.66 -16.07 41.09
C SER A 5 4.64 -15.60 40.06
N MET A 6 4.62 -14.31 39.77
CA MET A 6 3.83 -13.72 38.67
C MET A 6 4.46 -13.97 37.29
N ASP A 7 5.34 -14.98 37.15
CA ASP A 7 6.10 -15.22 35.92
C ASP A 7 5.41 -16.17 34.92
N ASP A 8 4.23 -16.72 35.25
CA ASP A 8 3.62 -17.81 34.46
C ASP A 8 2.55 -17.38 33.44
N ILE A 9 2.42 -16.08 33.13
CA ILE A 9 1.59 -15.61 32.00
C ILE A 9 2.45 -15.42 30.73
N GLU A 10 3.44 -16.28 30.50
CA GLU A 10 4.12 -16.34 29.22
C GLU A 10 3.21 -16.99 28.16
N LEU A 11 2.87 -16.23 27.12
CA LEU A 11 2.11 -16.66 25.95
C LEU A 11 2.92 -17.64 25.07
N LYS A 12 3.28 -18.83 25.61
CA LYS A 12 4.08 -19.86 24.93
C LYS A 12 3.32 -20.62 23.84
N ASN A 13 2.00 -20.48 23.79
CA ASN A 13 1.12 -21.29 22.93
C ASN A 13 0.40 -20.49 21.83
N ILE A 14 0.75 -19.21 21.62
CA ILE A 14 0.22 -18.47 20.46
C ILE A 14 1.01 -18.88 19.23
N GLN A 15 0.44 -19.75 18.40
CA GLN A 15 0.88 -19.87 17.01
C GLN A 15 0.51 -18.59 16.28
N LEU A 16 1.51 -17.77 15.98
CA LEU A 16 1.35 -16.63 15.08
C LEU A 16 1.03 -17.18 13.68
N GLN A 17 -0.25 -17.17 13.31
CA GLN A 17 -0.64 -17.33 11.92
C GLN A 17 -0.30 -16.03 11.20
N PHE A 18 0.87 -16.01 10.57
CA PHE A 18 1.22 -14.95 9.64
C PHE A 18 0.37 -15.13 8.38
N PRO A 19 -0.52 -14.18 8.03
CA PRO A 19 -1.25 -14.25 6.77
C PRO A 19 -0.24 -14.33 5.61
N PRO A 20 -0.57 -15.03 4.51
CA PRO A 20 0.32 -15.13 3.37
C PRO A 20 0.71 -13.72 2.91
N LEU A 21 2.00 -13.42 3.08
CA LEU A 21 2.73 -12.19 2.83
C LEU A 21 1.89 -11.01 2.30
N ARG A 22 1.37 -10.19 3.22
CA ARG A 22 1.10 -8.78 2.90
C ARG A 22 2.46 -8.10 2.78
N CYS A 23 2.96 -7.94 1.57
CA CYS A 23 4.26 -7.33 1.34
C CYS A 23 4.09 -5.87 0.98
N LEU A 24 4.77 -5.00 1.73
CA LEU A 24 5.09 -3.65 1.31
C LEU A 24 6.49 -3.70 0.71
N SER A 25 6.60 -3.42 -0.57
CA SER A 25 7.87 -3.31 -1.27
C SER A 25 7.88 -2.03 -2.10
N ARG A 26 8.85 -1.18 -1.81
CA ARG A 26 9.10 0.05 -2.58
C ARG A 26 9.43 -0.27 -4.05
N ASP A 27 10.24 -1.31 -4.26
CA ASP A 27 10.70 -1.74 -5.59
C ASP A 27 9.82 -2.87 -6.15
N ASP A 28 8.49 -2.71 -6.08
CA ASP A 28 7.58 -3.66 -6.73
C ASP A 28 7.67 -3.50 -8.26
N SER A 29 8.42 -4.39 -8.90
CA SER A 29 8.57 -4.41 -10.37
C SER A 29 7.25 -4.53 -11.15
N SER A 30 6.15 -4.91 -10.50
CA SER A 30 4.82 -4.97 -11.13
C SER A 30 4.10 -3.62 -11.22
N VAL A 31 4.63 -2.59 -10.54
CA VAL A 31 4.07 -1.23 -10.50
C VAL A 31 4.95 -0.29 -11.31
N ARG A 32 4.33 0.51 -12.17
CA ARG A 32 5.00 1.58 -12.93
C ARG A 32 4.43 2.92 -12.51
N GLU A 33 5.28 3.77 -11.95
CA GLU A 33 4.91 5.14 -11.60
C GLU A 33 5.00 6.06 -12.82
N GLU A 34 3.98 6.90 -13.01
CA GLU A 34 3.93 7.95 -14.03
C GLU A 34 3.39 9.25 -13.44
N ARG A 35 3.95 10.38 -13.87
CA ARG A 35 3.46 11.70 -13.49
C ARG A 35 2.41 12.16 -14.49
N VAL A 36 1.24 12.54 -13.98
CA VAL A 36 0.09 12.98 -14.78
C VAL A 36 -0.13 14.47 -14.54
N GLU A 37 -0.03 15.26 -15.60
CA GLU A 37 -0.31 16.69 -15.54
C GLU A 37 -1.83 16.95 -15.52
N THR A 38 -2.27 17.80 -14.59
CA THR A 38 -3.66 18.26 -14.46
C THR A 38 -3.70 19.79 -14.47
N ASP A 39 -4.90 20.37 -14.54
CA ASP A 39 -5.08 21.82 -14.44
C ASP A 39 -4.77 22.39 -13.04
N LYS A 40 -4.61 21.52 -12.03
CA LYS A 40 -4.27 21.87 -10.63
C LYS A 40 -2.86 21.42 -10.22
N GLY A 41 -2.02 21.09 -11.19
CA GLY A 41 -0.66 20.61 -10.94
C GLY A 41 -0.49 19.12 -11.28
N SER A 42 0.70 18.62 -11.04
CA SER A 42 1.08 17.27 -11.42
C SER A 42 0.89 16.29 -10.26
N ILE A 43 0.40 15.09 -10.54
CA ILE A 43 0.20 14.03 -9.55
C ILE A 43 0.95 12.76 -9.95
N LEU A 44 1.46 12.03 -8.96
CA LEU A 44 2.07 10.72 -9.20
C LEU A 44 0.98 9.63 -9.19
N VAL A 45 0.88 8.89 -10.29
CA VAL A 45 -0.01 7.73 -10.40
C VAL A 45 0.83 6.47 -10.55
N ALA A 46 0.62 5.50 -9.66
CA ALA A 46 1.26 4.19 -9.74
C ALA A 46 0.32 3.22 -10.49
N VAL A 47 0.77 2.70 -11.63
CA VAL A 47 -0.03 1.85 -12.52
C VAL A 47 0.38 0.39 -12.32
N GLN A 48 -0.57 -0.47 -11.96
CA GLN A 48 -0.37 -1.90 -11.79
C GLN A 48 -1.27 -2.70 -12.74
N GLY A 49 -0.68 -3.62 -13.52
CA GLY A 49 -1.41 -4.47 -14.45
C GLY A 49 -1.46 -3.96 -15.90
N ASN A 50 -2.41 -4.49 -16.68
CA ASN A 50 -2.50 -4.24 -18.13
C ASN A 50 -3.49 -3.13 -18.47
N ARG A 51 -3.01 -1.99 -18.98
CA ARG A 51 -3.78 -0.80 -19.38
C ARG A 51 -4.88 -1.03 -20.43
N ALA A 52 -4.90 -2.17 -21.11
CA ALA A 52 -5.98 -2.54 -22.03
C ALA A 52 -7.22 -3.10 -21.30
N LYS A 53 -7.12 -3.38 -19.99
CA LYS A 53 -8.20 -3.90 -19.15
C LYS A 53 -8.97 -2.76 -18.48
N PRO A 54 -10.21 -3.01 -18.02
CA PRO A 54 -10.98 -2.01 -17.28
C PRO A 54 -10.22 -1.46 -16.06
N ALA A 55 -10.45 -0.19 -15.76
CA ALA A 55 -9.73 0.51 -14.70
C ALA A 55 -10.36 0.30 -13.32
N ILE A 56 -9.52 0.06 -12.32
CA ILE A 56 -9.81 0.31 -10.91
C ILE A 56 -8.98 1.52 -10.50
N LEU A 57 -9.61 2.51 -9.89
CA LEU A 57 -8.92 3.70 -9.38
C LEU A 57 -8.93 3.66 -7.86
N THR A 58 -7.78 3.93 -7.25
CA THR A 58 -7.68 4.04 -5.79
C THR A 58 -7.18 5.42 -5.40
N TYR A 59 -7.72 5.97 -4.32
CA TYR A 59 -7.29 7.22 -3.70
C TYR A 59 -7.17 6.98 -2.19
N HIS A 60 -6.01 7.29 -1.61
CA HIS A 60 -5.69 6.93 -0.23
C HIS A 60 -6.26 7.92 0.79
N ASP A 61 -6.23 7.52 2.06
CA ASP A 61 -6.61 8.39 3.19
C ASP A 61 -5.45 9.33 3.60
N LEU A 62 -5.74 10.27 4.50
CA LEU A 62 -4.80 11.24 5.04
C LEU A 62 -3.62 10.57 5.76
N GLY A 63 -2.42 11.09 5.54
CA GLY A 63 -1.19 10.57 6.15
C GLY A 63 -0.70 9.25 5.55
N LEU A 64 -1.33 8.77 4.47
CA LEU A 64 -0.93 7.59 3.71
C LEU A 64 -0.55 7.98 2.28
N ASN A 65 -0.10 6.99 1.53
CA ASN A 65 0.10 7.04 0.08
C ASN A 65 -0.36 5.70 -0.52
N TYR A 66 -0.17 5.48 -1.82
CA TYR A 66 -0.62 4.22 -2.42
C TYR A 66 0.04 2.97 -1.84
N ILE A 67 1.31 3.07 -1.44
CA ILE A 67 2.08 1.96 -0.87
C ILE A 67 1.47 1.58 0.47
N SER A 68 1.37 2.55 1.39
CA SER A 68 0.89 2.30 2.75
C SER A 68 -0.61 2.01 2.81
N SER A 69 -1.40 2.46 1.83
CA SER A 69 -2.86 2.27 1.81
C SER A 69 -3.29 1.00 1.05
N PHE A 70 -2.67 0.67 -0.08
CA PHE A 70 -3.22 -0.34 -1.01
C PHE A 70 -2.27 -1.45 -1.44
N GLN A 71 -0.95 -1.24 -1.43
CA GLN A 71 -0.01 -2.22 -2.02
C GLN A 71 -0.12 -3.58 -1.33
N ALA A 72 -0.20 -3.61 0.00
CA ALA A 72 -0.40 -4.85 0.76
C ALA A 72 -1.70 -5.59 0.37
N PHE A 73 -2.76 -4.86 0.00
CA PHE A 73 -4.03 -5.45 -0.43
C PHE A 73 -3.91 -6.06 -1.83
N PHE A 74 -3.39 -5.32 -2.82
CA PHE A 74 -3.28 -5.84 -4.20
C PHE A 74 -2.20 -6.92 -4.36
N ASN A 75 -1.18 -6.92 -3.51
CA ASN A 75 -0.14 -7.96 -3.48
C ASN A 75 -0.55 -9.20 -2.67
N TYR A 76 -1.64 -9.12 -1.91
CA TYR A 76 -2.16 -10.28 -1.19
C TYR A 76 -2.57 -11.37 -2.19
N ILE A 77 -2.15 -12.62 -1.93
CA ILE A 77 -2.25 -13.73 -2.88
C ILE A 77 -3.65 -13.89 -3.48
N ASP A 78 -4.70 -13.73 -2.66
CA ASP A 78 -6.08 -13.89 -3.11
C ASP A 78 -6.58 -12.71 -3.94
N MET A 79 -5.99 -11.51 -3.75
CA MET A 79 -6.39 -10.30 -4.48
C MET A 79 -5.64 -10.13 -5.80
N ARG A 80 -4.56 -10.87 -6.03
CA ARG A 80 -3.81 -10.82 -7.29
C ARG A 80 -4.68 -11.13 -8.51
N VAL A 81 -5.77 -11.88 -8.35
CA VAL A 81 -6.76 -12.14 -9.41
C VAL A 81 -7.41 -10.86 -9.96
N LEU A 82 -7.46 -9.77 -9.16
CA LEU A 82 -7.92 -8.47 -9.64
C LEU A 82 -6.96 -7.92 -10.71
N LEU A 83 -5.65 -8.07 -10.52
CA LEU A 83 -4.62 -7.64 -11.48
C LEU A 83 -4.65 -8.47 -12.78
N GLU A 84 -5.26 -9.66 -12.75
CA GLU A 84 -5.52 -10.47 -13.95
C GLU A 84 -6.72 -9.97 -14.76
N ASN A 85 -7.60 -9.15 -14.20
CA ASN A 85 -8.84 -8.72 -14.87
C ASN A 85 -8.96 -7.20 -15.03
N PHE A 86 -8.17 -6.44 -14.29
CA PHE A 86 -8.21 -4.99 -14.25
C PHE A 86 -6.82 -4.38 -14.40
N CYS A 87 -6.79 -3.11 -14.79
CA CYS A 87 -5.64 -2.23 -14.58
C CYS A 87 -5.93 -1.36 -13.37
N VAL A 88 -5.01 -1.33 -12.40
CA VAL A 88 -5.19 -0.52 -11.20
C VAL A 88 -4.36 0.76 -11.34
N TYR A 89 -4.99 1.89 -11.06
CA TYR A 89 -4.40 3.22 -11.06
C TYR A 89 -4.43 3.75 -9.64
N HIS A 90 -3.29 3.74 -8.98
CA HIS A 90 -3.17 4.28 -7.64
C HIS A 90 -2.78 5.74 -7.70
N VAL A 91 -3.75 6.61 -7.39
CA VAL A 91 -3.52 8.05 -7.33
C VAL A 91 -2.91 8.40 -5.99
N ASN A 92 -1.76 9.06 -6.01
CA ASN A 92 -1.24 9.77 -4.85
C ASN A 92 -1.82 11.18 -4.84
N ALA A 93 -2.32 11.60 -3.69
CA ALA A 93 -2.68 12.99 -3.46
C ALA A 93 -1.45 13.89 -3.65
N PRO A 94 -1.62 15.15 -4.10
CA PRO A 94 -0.50 16.05 -4.33
C PRO A 94 0.42 16.18 -3.10
N GLY A 95 1.71 15.91 -3.27
CA GLY A 95 2.70 16.03 -2.21
C GLY A 95 2.71 14.89 -1.20
N GLN A 96 1.93 13.82 -1.43
CA GLN A 96 1.89 12.63 -0.58
C GLN A 96 2.66 11.45 -1.18
N GLU A 97 3.16 11.58 -2.40
CA GLU A 97 4.10 10.63 -2.95
C GLU A 97 5.42 10.59 -2.17
N GLU A 98 6.11 9.45 -2.21
CA GLU A 98 7.37 9.32 -1.51
C GLU A 98 8.43 10.26 -2.09
N GLY A 99 9.11 11.00 -1.23
CA GLY A 99 10.12 11.98 -1.65
C GLY A 99 9.54 13.25 -2.28
N ALA A 100 8.22 13.48 -2.15
CA ALA A 100 7.60 14.73 -2.55
C ALA A 100 8.32 15.93 -1.91
N PRO A 101 8.59 17.01 -2.67
CA PRO A 101 9.12 18.23 -2.09
C PRO A 101 8.06 18.88 -1.18
N THR A 102 8.52 19.57 -0.15
CA THR A 102 7.65 20.45 0.63
C THR A 102 7.02 21.48 -0.30
N LEU A 103 5.70 21.64 -0.22
CA LEU A 103 5.01 22.68 -0.97
C LEU A 103 5.52 24.07 -0.53
N PRO A 104 5.53 25.07 -1.44
CA PRO A 104 5.93 26.42 -1.08
C PRO A 104 5.10 26.94 0.11
N GLU A 105 5.76 27.66 1.01
CA GLU A 105 5.06 28.53 1.96
C GLU A 105 4.49 29.70 1.14
N GLU A 106 3.19 29.99 1.30
CA GLU A 106 2.53 31.14 0.66
C GLU A 106 3.17 32.49 1.03
#